data_AF-A0A1J4JP61-F1
#
_entry.id   AF-A0A1J4JP61-F1
#
_cell.length_a   1.000
_cell.length_b   1.000
_cell.length_c   1.000
_cell.angle_alpha   90.00
_cell.angle_beta   90.00
_cell.angle_gamma   90.00
#
_symmetry.space_group_name_H-M   'P 1'
#
loop_
_entity.id
_entity.type
_entity.pdbx_description
1 polymer ?
#
loop_
_entity_poly.entity_id
_entity_poly.type
_entity_poly.pdbx_seq_one_letter_code
_entity_poly.pdbx_strand_id
1 'polypeptide(L)'
;MVKIWLIFKFNFLSASSISFKNKYHQISTNTNQSPSFFSSSCSAFQWWNGLLKLFDQDSQKIPEKPDLDLSILIMHQISHYFTLFISDCMSNSNEYWYRIYFLINQMDLKIPLVNPNMDFPGFVKSLYSIQDIVNPKSVDGIIRIISLHPQRSNMVFLMWLLPVNIDNHYLYFTFLYEIYKRNHPIWTEFVHIPGSINYFFDHYLPLVAPSKAKETIILISLIEGIFLDAFDFITCPKKQSKYFWKQLLKIIGDKNLSLKAPDVVTVAFLAAKSIYNLMIPKLAKQYRIDWINQLFEVSKNPCVVHNQVLKLIFELNIPKYRYMTLCKDLTKQGISSVSDLEWIIKAMMMPNIKKPYFGIKFLFVLAACDKLWSSTATNLLVEPLIKYKNLDPLNVWVTIFIRRAFIFIAVTIIRKQYTRRRMMIVHLFEVLYQIGIDWINSTIEKYYSTLLISRKVQNFLPMVPITMKTDKPFVLEIDRIARMSIEMKNYLHSTNTDAREGSVRENNAKCSPSMISQAKRNANPGIKVTIPKMKGKIIPVPSAASIRPPVRPPSKPRNQQDRPLSSRAINKCIFVSRV
;
A
#
# COMPACT_ATOMS: atom_id res chain seq x y z
N MET A 1 11.09 -9.74 16.48
CA MET A 1 9.93 -9.42 17.35
C MET A 1 9.63 -10.52 18.35
N VAL A 2 9.37 -11.76 17.93
CA VAL A 2 9.19 -12.92 18.84
C VAL A 2 10.30 -13.03 19.89
N LYS A 3 11.57 -12.74 19.55
CA LYS A 3 12.70 -12.74 20.51
C LYS A 3 12.64 -11.67 21.60
N ILE A 4 12.28 -10.42 21.28
CA ILE A 4 12.24 -9.33 22.28
C ILE A 4 11.01 -9.50 23.21
N TRP A 5 9.91 -10.00 22.65
CA TRP A 5 8.69 -10.31 23.40
C TRP A 5 8.85 -11.57 24.27
N LEU A 6 9.54 -12.60 23.79
CA LEU A 6 9.96 -13.75 24.60
C LEU A 6 10.87 -13.33 25.74
N ILE A 7 11.79 -12.38 25.55
CA ILE A 7 12.68 -11.91 26.63
C ILE A 7 11.89 -11.25 27.77
N PHE A 8 10.84 -10.47 27.47
CA PHE A 8 9.96 -9.89 28.51
C PHE A 8 9.10 -10.96 29.20
N LYS A 9 8.49 -11.88 28.45
CA LYS A 9 7.70 -12.99 28.99
C LYS A 9 8.57 -13.94 29.83
N PHE A 10 9.81 -14.19 29.41
CA PHE A 10 10.76 -15.06 30.10
C PHE A 10 11.30 -14.40 31.36
N ASN A 11 11.64 -13.11 31.36
CA ASN A 11 12.13 -12.42 32.56
C ASN A 11 11.06 -12.28 33.66
N PHE A 12 9.79 -12.10 33.28
CA PHE A 12 8.68 -12.07 34.24
C PHE A 12 8.39 -13.46 34.82
N LEU A 13 8.43 -14.52 33.99
CA LEU A 13 8.21 -15.90 34.44
C LEU A 13 9.43 -16.55 35.13
N SER A 14 10.66 -16.12 34.82
CA SER A 14 11.89 -16.68 35.42
C SER A 14 12.12 -16.18 36.84
N ALA A 15 11.74 -14.93 37.13
CA ALA A 15 11.78 -14.37 38.48
C ALA A 15 10.83 -15.11 39.44
N SER A 16 9.68 -15.57 38.95
CA SER A 16 8.67 -16.30 39.73
C SER A 16 8.88 -17.81 39.79
N SER A 17 9.63 -18.44 38.89
CA SER A 17 9.77 -19.90 38.82
C SER A 17 11.03 -20.47 39.48
N ILE A 18 12.13 -19.70 39.54
CA ILE A 18 13.43 -20.18 40.06
C ILE A 18 13.43 -20.32 41.60
N SER A 19 12.58 -19.56 42.31
CA SER A 19 12.45 -19.67 43.77
C SER A 19 11.62 -20.87 44.25
N PHE A 20 10.85 -21.53 43.36
CA PHE A 20 9.81 -22.49 43.78
C PHE A 20 10.19 -23.96 43.72
N LYS A 21 11.14 -24.36 42.86
CA LYS A 21 11.55 -25.78 42.75
C LYS A 21 12.20 -26.35 44.03
N ASN A 22 12.72 -25.50 44.91
CA ASN A 22 13.48 -25.95 46.08
C ASN A 22 12.66 -26.06 47.38
N LYS A 23 11.41 -25.57 47.43
CA LYS A 23 10.68 -25.40 48.70
C LYS A 23 9.58 -26.43 48.98
N TYR A 24 9.19 -27.24 48.00
CA TYR A 24 8.01 -28.13 48.11
C TYR A 24 8.30 -29.64 48.10
N HIS A 25 9.56 -30.07 48.22
CA HIS A 25 9.90 -31.49 48.40
C HIS A 25 9.79 -32.00 49.85
N GLN A 26 9.30 -31.18 50.80
CA GLN A 26 9.20 -31.57 52.21
C GLN A 26 7.90 -31.10 52.88
N ILE A 27 6.73 -31.61 52.47
CA ILE A 27 5.51 -31.53 53.28
C ILE A 27 4.74 -32.86 53.23
N SER A 28 4.87 -33.60 54.34
CA SER A 28 4.00 -34.63 54.96
C SER A 28 3.14 -35.59 54.12
N THR A 29 3.48 -36.87 54.21
CA THR A 29 2.50 -37.98 54.19
C THR A 29 2.07 -38.30 55.63
N ASN A 30 0.85 -37.94 56.00
CA ASN A 30 0.08 -38.67 57.02
C ASN A 30 -1.35 -38.14 57.11
N THR A 31 -2.32 -38.93 56.64
CA THR A 31 -3.55 -39.27 57.38
C THR A 31 -4.41 -40.21 56.52
N ASN A 32 -4.54 -41.45 56.98
CA ASN A 32 -5.53 -42.42 56.52
C ASN A 32 -6.87 -42.09 57.20
N GLN A 33 -7.91 -41.77 56.42
CA GLN A 33 -9.31 -42.02 56.80
C GLN A 33 -10.14 -42.40 55.58
N SER A 34 -11.04 -43.33 55.83
CA SER A 34 -11.79 -44.23 54.93
C SER A 34 -12.79 -43.52 54.01
N PRO A 35 -13.10 -44.07 52.82
CA PRO A 35 -14.06 -43.50 51.89
C PRO A 35 -15.47 -44.00 52.23
N SER A 36 -16.38 -43.09 52.52
CA SER A 36 -17.81 -43.41 52.46
C SER A 36 -18.58 -42.24 51.85
N PHE A 37 -19.39 -42.57 50.85
CA PHE A 37 -20.42 -41.74 50.24
C PHE A 37 -19.99 -40.38 49.66
N PHE A 38 -19.52 -40.38 48.40
CA PHE A 38 -19.75 -39.24 47.51
C PHE A 38 -20.33 -39.69 46.18
N SER A 39 -21.64 -39.48 46.08
CA SER A 39 -22.47 -39.49 44.89
C SER A 39 -22.03 -38.41 43.89
N SER A 40 -22.05 -38.77 42.60
CA SER A 40 -21.88 -37.90 41.41
C SER A 40 -20.58 -37.09 41.32
N SER A 41 -19.72 -37.46 40.38
CA SER A 41 -18.51 -36.70 40.03
C SER A 41 -18.86 -35.27 39.61
N CYS A 42 -18.50 -34.28 40.45
CA CYS A 42 -18.71 -32.87 40.15
C CYS A 42 -17.66 -32.41 39.13
N SER A 43 -18.08 -32.16 37.88
CA SER A 43 -17.21 -31.72 36.78
C SER A 43 -16.41 -30.44 37.11
N ALA A 44 -16.97 -29.56 37.93
CA ALA A 44 -16.27 -28.36 38.42
C ALA A 44 -15.05 -28.70 39.29
N PHE A 45 -15.12 -29.76 40.10
CA PHE A 45 -14.01 -30.19 40.95
C PHE A 45 -12.93 -30.89 40.13
N GLN A 46 -13.34 -31.72 39.17
CA GLN A 46 -12.42 -32.32 38.20
C GLN A 46 -11.68 -31.26 37.38
N TRP A 47 -12.39 -30.21 36.96
CA TRP A 47 -11.80 -29.07 36.27
C TRP A 47 -10.78 -28.35 37.15
N TRP A 48 -11.17 -27.96 38.37
CA TRP A 48 -10.29 -27.26 39.30
C TRP A 48 -9.04 -28.06 39.66
N ASN A 49 -9.22 -29.31 40.10
CA ASN A 49 -8.10 -30.21 40.43
C ASN A 49 -7.25 -30.54 39.19
N GLY A 50 -7.84 -30.49 37.99
CA GLY A 50 -7.15 -30.62 36.72
C GLY A 50 -6.20 -29.46 36.40
N LEU A 51 -6.47 -28.24 36.88
CA LEU A 51 -5.56 -27.10 36.79
C LEU A 51 -4.32 -27.30 37.69
N LEU A 52 -4.51 -28.03 38.78
CA LEU A 52 -3.51 -28.36 39.80
C LEU A 52 -2.62 -29.57 39.48
N LYS A 53 -2.61 -30.09 38.23
CA LYS A 53 -1.83 -31.26 37.73
C LYS A 53 -0.28 -31.17 37.86
N LEU A 54 0.21 -30.46 38.86
CA LEU A 54 1.55 -30.59 39.44
C LEU A 54 1.64 -31.74 40.47
N PHE A 55 0.54 -32.38 40.89
CA PHE A 55 0.53 -33.49 41.84
C PHE A 55 -0.53 -34.55 41.49
N ASP A 56 -0.12 -35.83 41.36
CA ASP A 56 -0.97 -37.00 41.08
C ASP A 56 -2.01 -37.26 42.20
N GLN A 57 -3.16 -36.58 42.18
CA GLN A 57 -4.23 -36.84 43.16
C GLN A 57 -5.64 -36.87 42.55
N ASP A 58 -6.48 -37.71 43.16
CA ASP A 58 -7.84 -38.07 42.76
C ASP A 58 -8.66 -36.88 42.24
N SER A 59 -9.04 -36.97 40.96
CA SER A 59 -9.88 -35.98 40.26
C SER A 59 -11.23 -35.68 40.93
N GLN A 60 -11.64 -36.49 41.91
CA GLN A 60 -12.91 -36.37 42.61
C GLN A 60 -12.81 -35.73 44.01
N LYS A 61 -11.62 -35.38 44.50
CA LYS A 61 -11.46 -34.75 45.83
C LYS A 61 -12.12 -33.36 45.87
N ILE A 62 -12.77 -33.02 46.99
CA ILE A 62 -13.31 -31.68 47.23
C ILE A 62 -12.15 -30.67 47.22
N PRO A 63 -12.23 -29.56 46.45
CA PRO A 63 -11.13 -28.62 46.34
C PRO A 63 -10.93 -27.86 47.65
N GLU A 64 -9.69 -27.85 48.13
CA GLU A 64 -9.25 -27.06 49.27
C GLU A 64 -8.73 -25.69 48.80
N LYS A 65 -8.88 -24.67 49.65
CA LYS A 65 -8.41 -23.31 49.35
C LYS A 65 -6.87 -23.29 49.30
N PRO A 66 -6.25 -22.92 48.17
CA PRO A 66 -4.80 -22.94 48.04
C PRO A 66 -4.12 -21.78 48.78
N ASP A 67 -2.82 -21.91 49.00
CA ASP A 67 -1.98 -20.80 49.47
C ASP A 67 -1.93 -19.67 48.43
N LEU A 68 -1.42 -18.50 48.82
CA LEU A 68 -1.45 -17.31 47.96
C LEU A 68 -0.70 -17.53 46.64
N ASP A 69 0.49 -18.14 46.71
CA ASP A 69 1.35 -18.35 45.54
C ASP A 69 0.68 -19.28 44.52
N LEU A 70 0.08 -20.38 44.99
CA LEU A 70 -0.64 -21.31 44.13
C LEU A 70 -1.97 -20.71 43.64
N SER A 71 -2.64 -19.88 44.46
CA SER A 71 -3.85 -19.15 44.06
C SER A 71 -3.59 -18.25 42.86
N ILE A 72 -2.50 -17.49 42.88
CA ILE A 72 -2.09 -16.60 41.77
C ILE A 72 -1.85 -17.42 40.51
N LEU A 73 -1.15 -18.56 40.62
CA LEU A 73 -0.86 -19.44 39.50
C LEU A 73 -2.15 -19.99 38.86
N ILE A 74 -3.05 -20.53 39.69
CA ILE A 74 -4.33 -21.09 39.23
C ILE A 74 -5.17 -20.01 38.55
N MET A 75 -5.33 -18.84 39.17
CA MET A 75 -6.16 -17.80 38.58
C MET A 75 -5.56 -17.26 37.28
N HIS A 76 -4.23 -17.18 37.18
CA HIS A 76 -3.57 -16.86 35.91
C HIS A 76 -3.83 -17.92 34.82
N GLN A 77 -3.93 -19.20 35.18
CA GLN A 77 -4.31 -20.26 34.24
C GLN A 77 -5.79 -20.19 33.85
N ILE A 78 -6.67 -19.81 34.78
CA ILE A 78 -8.10 -19.65 34.50
C ILE A 78 -8.32 -18.46 33.58
N SER A 79 -7.72 -17.32 33.91
CA SER A 79 -7.85 -16.08 33.14
C SER A 79 -6.66 -15.16 33.37
N HIS A 80 -5.91 -14.90 32.30
CA HIS A 80 -4.82 -13.93 32.30
C HIS A 80 -5.29 -12.50 32.63
N TYR A 81 -6.59 -12.20 32.50
CA TYR A 81 -7.11 -10.87 32.81
C TYR A 81 -7.08 -10.55 34.31
N PHE A 82 -7.16 -11.55 35.19
CA PHE A 82 -7.17 -11.30 36.63
C PHE A 82 -5.87 -10.69 37.15
N THR A 83 -4.74 -10.97 36.50
CA THR A 83 -3.45 -10.37 36.88
C THR A 83 -3.43 -8.85 36.68
N LEU A 84 -4.26 -8.32 35.77
CA LEU A 84 -4.39 -6.88 35.54
C LEU A 84 -4.95 -6.16 36.78
N PHE A 85 -5.79 -6.81 37.56
CA PHE A 85 -6.52 -6.19 38.68
C PHE A 85 -5.85 -6.39 40.03
N ILE A 86 -4.88 -7.31 40.13
CA ILE A 86 -4.44 -7.88 41.42
C ILE A 86 -2.93 -7.73 41.63
N SER A 87 -2.21 -7.05 40.73
CA SER A 87 -0.75 -6.83 40.83
C SER A 87 -0.29 -6.25 42.17
N ASP A 88 -1.16 -5.46 42.82
CA ASP A 88 -0.81 -4.69 44.01
C ASP A 88 -1.21 -5.40 45.32
N CYS A 89 -1.75 -6.63 45.23
CA CYS A 89 -2.44 -7.28 46.34
C CYS A 89 -1.82 -8.63 46.73
N MET A 90 -0.57 -8.58 47.21
CA MET A 90 0.26 -9.78 47.40
C MET A 90 0.51 -10.12 48.88
N SER A 91 -0.23 -9.53 49.82
CA SER A 91 0.09 -9.64 51.25
C SER A 91 -0.67 -10.74 52.00
N ASN A 92 -1.88 -11.12 51.56
CA ASN A 92 -2.72 -12.10 52.28
C ASN A 92 -3.67 -12.86 51.33
N SER A 93 -3.72 -14.20 51.46
CA SER A 93 -4.64 -15.07 50.69
C SER A 93 -6.12 -14.68 50.83
N ASN A 94 -6.57 -14.29 52.02
CA ASN A 94 -7.98 -13.91 52.22
C ASN A 94 -8.36 -12.63 51.45
N GLU A 95 -7.45 -11.65 51.39
CA GLU A 95 -7.67 -10.41 50.66
C GLU A 95 -7.63 -10.66 49.15
N TYR A 96 -6.68 -11.48 48.68
CA TYR A 96 -6.59 -11.91 47.29
C TYR A 96 -7.91 -12.52 46.79
N TRP A 97 -8.42 -13.52 47.51
CA TRP A 97 -9.65 -14.21 47.15
C TRP A 97 -10.89 -13.32 47.28
N TYR A 98 -10.92 -12.42 48.26
CA TYR A 98 -11.98 -11.42 48.36
C TYR A 98 -11.99 -10.45 47.18
N ARG A 99 -10.83 -10.03 46.68
CA ARG A 99 -10.74 -9.18 45.48
C ARG A 99 -11.17 -9.91 44.21
N ILE A 100 -10.79 -11.17 44.05
CA ILE A 100 -11.28 -12.03 42.94
C ILE A 100 -12.82 -12.10 42.99
N TYR A 101 -13.37 -12.43 44.16
CA TYR A 101 -14.81 -12.49 44.38
C TYR A 101 -15.51 -11.18 44.04
N PHE A 102 -14.99 -10.06 44.54
CA PHE A 102 -15.54 -8.73 44.31
C PHE A 102 -15.51 -8.36 42.82
N LEU A 103 -14.40 -8.59 42.13
CA LEU A 103 -14.25 -8.30 40.71
C LEU A 103 -15.23 -9.11 39.86
N ILE A 104 -15.40 -10.41 40.15
CA ILE A 104 -16.34 -11.26 39.42
C ILE A 104 -17.79 -10.79 39.67
N ASN A 105 -18.14 -10.41 40.90
CA ASN A 105 -19.47 -9.86 41.20
C ASN A 105 -19.75 -8.54 40.46
N GLN A 106 -18.73 -7.71 40.21
CA GLN A 106 -18.89 -6.49 39.42
C GLN A 106 -19.19 -6.74 37.94
N MET A 107 -19.01 -7.98 37.45
CA MET A 107 -19.37 -8.34 36.06
C MET A 107 -20.88 -8.49 35.85
N ASP A 108 -21.71 -8.21 36.86
CA ASP A 108 -23.18 -8.28 36.83
C ASP A 108 -23.69 -9.64 36.32
N LEU A 109 -23.12 -10.70 36.89
CA LEU A 109 -23.52 -12.05 36.56
C LEU A 109 -24.86 -12.31 37.24
N LYS A 110 -25.87 -12.71 36.46
CA LYS A 110 -27.18 -13.16 36.99
C LYS A 110 -27.10 -14.42 37.88
N ILE A 111 -25.89 -14.87 38.21
CA ILE A 111 -25.58 -16.05 38.98
C ILE A 111 -24.93 -15.58 40.29
N PRO A 112 -25.53 -15.88 41.46
CA PRO A 112 -24.96 -15.49 42.74
C PRO A 112 -23.63 -16.23 42.96
N LEU A 113 -22.55 -15.47 43.14
CA LEU A 113 -21.24 -16.02 43.45
C LEU A 113 -21.13 -16.24 44.96
N VAL A 114 -20.58 -17.40 45.35
CA VAL A 114 -20.30 -17.74 46.76
C VAL A 114 -18.97 -17.10 47.19
N ASN A 115 -18.87 -16.60 48.42
CA ASN A 115 -17.63 -16.00 48.92
C ASN A 115 -16.57 -17.10 49.17
N PRO A 116 -15.39 -17.07 48.52
CA PRO A 116 -14.34 -18.09 48.64
C PRO A 116 -13.72 -18.18 50.05
N ASN A 117 -13.88 -17.16 50.89
CA ASN A 117 -13.44 -17.20 52.28
C ASN A 117 -14.44 -17.92 53.21
N MET A 118 -15.69 -18.10 52.76
CA MET A 118 -16.77 -18.75 53.53
C MET A 118 -17.03 -20.18 53.05
N ASP A 119 -17.12 -20.39 51.74
CA ASP A 119 -17.34 -21.70 51.11
C ASP A 119 -16.58 -21.77 49.77
N PHE A 120 -15.36 -22.31 49.86
CA PHE A 120 -14.48 -22.44 48.70
C PHE A 120 -14.99 -23.48 47.67
N PRO A 121 -15.47 -24.68 48.05
CA PRO A 121 -16.07 -25.60 47.09
C PRO A 121 -17.28 -25.01 46.34
N GLY A 122 -18.15 -24.26 47.03
CA GLY A 122 -19.26 -23.55 46.40
C GLY A 122 -18.80 -22.46 45.44
N PHE A 123 -17.74 -21.72 45.79
CA PHE A 123 -17.10 -20.77 44.89
C PHE A 123 -16.55 -21.45 43.64
N VAL A 124 -15.85 -22.59 43.74
CA VAL A 124 -15.33 -23.33 42.59
C VAL A 124 -16.44 -23.77 41.63
N LYS A 125 -17.57 -24.28 42.15
CA LYS A 125 -18.74 -24.61 41.33
C LYS A 125 -19.29 -23.39 40.58
N SER A 126 -19.39 -22.27 41.28
CA SER A 126 -19.88 -21.01 40.71
C SER A 126 -18.93 -20.48 39.64
N LEU A 127 -17.62 -20.48 39.91
CA LEU A 127 -16.57 -20.05 38.99
C LEU A 127 -16.54 -20.91 37.72
N TYR A 128 -16.66 -22.23 37.86
CA TYR A 128 -16.75 -23.15 36.72
C TYR A 128 -17.92 -22.82 35.80
N SER A 129 -19.08 -22.46 36.36
CA SER A 129 -20.27 -22.11 35.57
C SER A 129 -20.12 -20.83 34.74
N ILE A 130 -19.14 -19.97 35.10
CA ILE A 130 -18.88 -18.68 34.45
C ILE A 130 -17.50 -18.62 33.79
N GLN A 131 -16.82 -19.75 33.63
CA GLN A 131 -15.42 -19.80 33.16
C GLN A 131 -15.20 -19.08 31.81
N ASP A 132 -16.16 -19.16 30.89
CA ASP A 132 -16.08 -18.49 29.58
C ASP A 132 -16.29 -16.98 29.65
N ILE A 133 -16.92 -16.50 30.72
CA ILE A 133 -17.16 -15.07 30.96
C ILE A 133 -15.90 -14.44 31.59
N VAL A 134 -15.28 -15.13 32.55
CA VAL A 134 -14.07 -14.64 33.23
C VAL A 134 -12.82 -14.73 32.35
N ASN A 135 -12.80 -15.60 31.34
CA ASN A 135 -11.74 -15.70 30.34
C ASN A 135 -12.30 -15.49 28.91
N PRO A 136 -12.69 -14.25 28.58
CA PRO A 136 -13.42 -13.97 27.36
C PRO A 136 -12.54 -14.18 26.12
N LYS A 137 -13.04 -15.01 25.20
CA LYS A 137 -12.44 -15.19 23.86
C LYS A 137 -13.04 -14.26 22.80
N SER A 138 -14.04 -13.46 23.17
CA SER A 138 -14.72 -12.51 22.31
C SER A 138 -14.36 -11.06 22.66
N VAL A 139 -14.41 -10.18 21.67
CA VAL A 139 -14.12 -8.75 21.86
C VAL A 139 -15.09 -8.12 22.87
N ASP A 140 -16.38 -8.44 22.78
CA ASP A 140 -17.38 -7.89 23.71
C ASP A 140 -17.12 -8.34 25.16
N GLY A 141 -16.68 -9.58 25.37
CA GLY A 141 -16.30 -10.07 26.69
C GLY A 141 -15.08 -9.33 27.23
N ILE A 142 -14.07 -9.09 26.38
CA ILE A 142 -12.89 -8.29 26.77
C ILE A 142 -13.30 -6.87 27.12
N ILE A 143 -14.15 -6.21 26.32
CA ILE A 143 -14.64 -4.86 26.62
C ILE A 143 -15.33 -4.82 27.98
N ARG A 144 -16.18 -5.81 28.30
CA ARG A 144 -16.85 -5.88 29.61
C ARG A 144 -15.85 -5.97 30.75
N ILE A 145 -14.88 -6.88 30.68
CA ILE A 145 -13.86 -7.03 31.74
C ILE A 145 -13.03 -5.76 31.86
N ILE A 146 -12.49 -5.25 30.76
CA ILE A 146 -11.60 -4.08 30.79
C ILE A 146 -12.34 -2.82 31.27
N SER A 147 -13.65 -2.71 31.03
CA SER A 147 -14.46 -1.59 31.52
C SER A 147 -14.49 -1.49 33.05
N LEU A 148 -14.27 -2.60 33.76
CA LEU A 148 -14.17 -2.62 35.22
C LEU A 148 -12.82 -2.11 35.74
N HIS A 149 -11.79 -2.03 34.89
CA HIS A 149 -10.45 -1.65 35.33
C HIS A 149 -10.37 -0.13 35.61
N PRO A 150 -9.83 0.30 36.77
CA PRO A 150 -9.78 1.73 37.11
C PRO A 150 -8.88 2.53 36.15
N GLN A 151 -7.87 1.88 35.59
CA GLN A 151 -6.96 2.48 34.60
C GLN A 151 -7.31 2.09 33.16
N ARG A 152 -8.55 1.70 32.87
CA ARG A 152 -8.98 1.18 31.55
C ARG A 152 -8.59 2.06 30.35
N SER A 153 -8.50 3.37 30.55
CA SER A 153 -8.16 4.36 29.51
C SER A 153 -6.72 4.83 29.60
N ASN A 154 -5.97 4.41 30.62
CA ASN A 154 -4.58 4.79 30.82
C ASN A 154 -3.72 4.24 29.69
N MET A 155 -2.82 5.08 29.19
CA MET A 155 -1.95 4.75 28.07
C MET A 155 -1.00 3.58 28.35
N VAL A 156 -0.39 3.55 29.55
CA VAL A 156 0.51 2.45 29.97
C VAL A 156 -0.26 1.13 30.02
N PHE A 157 -1.47 1.18 30.59
CA PHE A 157 -2.34 0.02 30.68
C PHE A 157 -2.73 -0.51 29.30
N LEU A 158 -3.33 0.33 28.46
CA LEU A 158 -3.88 -0.10 27.17
C LEU A 158 -2.81 -0.62 26.21
N MET A 159 -1.63 -0.01 26.18
CA MET A 159 -0.63 -0.33 25.16
C MET A 159 0.47 -1.30 25.62
N TRP A 160 0.73 -1.42 26.93
CA TRP A 160 1.80 -2.29 27.44
C TRP A 160 1.27 -3.43 28.31
N LEU A 161 0.39 -3.15 29.27
CA LEU A 161 -0.08 -4.20 30.20
C LEU A 161 -1.13 -5.10 29.57
N LEU A 162 -2.12 -4.52 28.90
CA LEU A 162 -3.22 -5.25 28.30
C LEU A 162 -2.78 -6.24 27.20
N PRO A 163 -1.95 -5.87 26.22
CA PRO A 163 -1.55 -6.81 25.16
C PRO A 163 -0.69 -7.98 25.66
N VAL A 164 -0.06 -7.89 26.85
CA VAL A 164 0.66 -9.02 27.47
C VAL A 164 -0.30 -10.08 28.00
N ASN A 165 -1.52 -9.68 28.37
CA ASN A 165 -2.53 -10.54 28.98
C ASN A 165 -3.63 -10.98 27.99
N ILE A 166 -3.48 -10.63 26.71
CA ILE A 166 -4.34 -11.14 25.62
C ILE A 166 -3.49 -12.03 24.73
N ASP A 167 -3.75 -13.34 24.77
CA ASP A 167 -2.92 -14.35 24.08
C ASP A 167 -2.89 -14.22 22.56
N ASN A 168 -3.87 -13.53 21.98
CA ASN A 168 -4.03 -13.39 20.53
C ASN A 168 -3.93 -11.92 20.09
N HIS A 169 -2.89 -11.60 19.32
CA HIS A 169 -2.70 -10.25 18.76
C HIS A 169 -3.88 -9.79 17.90
N TYR A 170 -4.50 -10.69 17.14
CA TYR A 170 -5.71 -10.38 16.38
C TYR A 170 -6.84 -9.94 17.29
N LEU A 171 -7.05 -10.65 18.39
CA LEU A 171 -8.10 -10.32 19.35
C LEU A 171 -7.82 -8.97 20.02
N TYR A 172 -6.57 -8.68 20.37
CA TYR A 172 -6.16 -7.39 20.93
C TYR A 172 -6.41 -6.21 19.96
N PHE A 173 -5.95 -6.31 18.72
CA PHE A 173 -6.17 -5.24 17.74
C PHE A 173 -7.64 -5.10 17.36
N THR A 174 -8.40 -6.20 17.30
CA THR A 174 -9.85 -6.15 17.09
C THR A 174 -10.54 -5.45 18.26
N PHE A 175 -10.12 -5.72 19.50
CA PHE A 175 -10.59 -5.00 20.67
C PHE A 175 -10.35 -3.49 20.54
N LEU A 176 -9.12 -3.07 20.25
CA LEU A 176 -8.79 -1.64 20.06
C LEU A 176 -9.63 -1.01 18.94
N TYR A 177 -9.79 -1.72 17.83
CA TYR A 177 -10.57 -1.24 16.70
C TYR A 177 -12.05 -1.11 17.02
N GLU A 178 -12.63 -2.06 17.76
CA GLU A 178 -14.04 -2.02 18.15
C GLU A 178 -14.32 -0.92 19.18
N ILE A 179 -13.46 -0.71 20.18
CA ILE A 179 -13.64 0.41 21.12
C ILE A 179 -13.53 1.76 20.41
N TYR A 180 -12.66 1.87 19.40
CA TYR A 180 -12.56 3.05 18.54
C TYR A 180 -13.83 3.23 17.70
N LYS A 181 -14.23 2.21 16.93
CA LYS A 181 -15.36 2.26 16.00
C LYS A 181 -16.69 2.53 16.70
N ARG A 182 -16.88 2.00 17.90
CA ARG A 182 -18.08 2.23 18.73
C ARG A 182 -18.05 3.54 19.49
N ASN A 183 -16.96 4.31 19.36
CA ASN A 183 -16.70 5.51 20.15
C ASN A 183 -16.87 5.24 21.66
N HIS A 184 -16.35 4.09 22.10
CA HIS A 184 -16.54 3.59 23.46
C HIS A 184 -15.82 4.50 24.47
N PRO A 185 -16.35 4.68 25.70
CA PRO A 185 -15.75 5.56 26.71
C PRO A 185 -14.26 5.36 26.95
N ILE A 186 -13.81 4.10 26.95
CA ILE A 186 -12.38 3.73 27.07
C ILE A 186 -11.53 4.45 26.01
N TRP A 187 -11.98 4.46 24.76
CA TRP A 187 -11.26 5.07 23.66
C TRP A 187 -11.33 6.59 23.70
N THR A 188 -12.52 7.14 23.94
CA THR A 188 -12.70 8.60 24.03
C THR A 188 -11.85 9.17 25.14
N GLU A 189 -11.85 8.56 26.33
CA GLU A 189 -10.99 8.99 27.44
C GLU A 189 -9.50 8.87 27.08
N PHE A 190 -9.09 7.74 26.48
CA PHE A 190 -7.70 7.53 26.05
C PHE A 190 -7.19 8.63 25.11
N VAL A 191 -7.97 9.00 24.09
CA VAL A 191 -7.59 10.04 23.10
C VAL A 191 -7.40 11.43 23.74
N HIS A 192 -8.15 11.74 24.80
CA HIS A 192 -8.05 13.03 25.50
C HIS A 192 -6.88 13.11 26.48
N ILE A 193 -6.23 11.98 26.81
CA ILE A 193 -5.02 11.99 27.65
C ILE A 193 -3.87 12.62 26.86
N PRO A 194 -3.25 13.72 27.36
CA PRO A 194 -2.17 14.38 26.65
C PRO A 194 -1.02 13.43 26.28
N GLY A 195 -0.71 13.37 24.99
CA GLY A 195 0.38 12.55 24.46
C GLY A 195 0.02 11.11 24.10
N SER A 196 -1.15 10.58 24.50
CA SER A 196 -1.55 9.18 24.30
C SER A 196 -1.47 8.72 22.84
N ILE A 197 -2.00 9.53 21.90
CA ILE A 197 -1.95 9.25 20.47
C ILE A 197 -0.53 9.25 19.93
N ASN A 198 0.36 10.11 20.44
CA ASN A 198 1.75 10.13 19.99
C ASN A 198 2.47 8.85 20.41
N TYR A 199 2.29 8.42 21.66
CA TYR A 199 2.81 7.14 22.13
C TYR A 199 2.21 5.98 21.34
N PHE A 200 0.90 6.01 21.06
CA PHE A 200 0.23 5.02 20.21
C PHE A 200 0.94 4.89 18.87
N PHE A 201 1.21 6.01 18.19
CA PHE A 201 1.95 5.99 16.93
C PHE A 201 3.39 5.50 17.12
N ASP A 202 4.11 5.98 18.12
CA ASP A 202 5.50 5.56 18.34
C ASP A 202 5.61 4.04 18.58
N HIS A 203 4.59 3.43 19.19
CA HIS A 203 4.54 2.00 19.45
C HIS A 203 4.02 1.18 18.26
N TYR A 204 2.85 1.52 17.72
CA TYR A 204 2.15 0.67 16.74
C TYR A 204 2.40 1.04 15.28
N LEU A 205 2.70 2.29 14.97
CA LEU A 205 2.96 2.71 13.59
C LEU A 205 4.17 1.98 12.96
N PRO A 206 5.28 1.72 13.70
CA PRO A 206 6.38 0.89 13.20
C PRO A 206 6.01 -0.55 12.87
N LEU A 207 4.91 -1.06 13.45
CA LEU A 207 4.44 -2.43 13.22
C LEU A 207 3.67 -2.57 11.91
N VAL A 208 3.28 -1.46 11.26
CA VAL A 208 2.71 -1.47 9.91
C VAL A 208 3.80 -1.85 8.92
N ALA A 209 3.77 -3.12 8.50
CA ALA A 209 4.75 -3.71 7.60
C ALA A 209 4.09 -4.73 6.66
N PRO A 210 4.75 -5.11 5.55
CA PRO A 210 4.26 -6.14 4.65
C PRO A 210 4.05 -7.47 5.40
N SER A 211 2.79 -7.88 5.53
CA SER A 211 2.37 -9.13 6.16
C SER A 211 1.01 -9.57 5.63
N LYS A 212 0.74 -10.87 5.66
CA LYS A 212 -0.58 -11.44 5.31
C LYS A 212 -1.52 -11.55 6.51
N ALA A 213 -1.05 -11.13 7.68
CA ALA A 213 -1.76 -11.22 8.94
C ALA A 213 -3.00 -10.30 8.91
N LYS A 214 -4.16 -10.80 9.34
CA LYS A 214 -5.41 -10.00 9.39
C LYS A 214 -5.28 -8.80 10.34
N GLU A 215 -4.41 -8.93 11.32
CA GLU A 215 -3.97 -7.92 12.27
C GLU A 215 -3.43 -6.68 11.56
N THR A 216 -2.71 -6.87 10.44
CA THR A 216 -2.18 -5.75 9.65
C THR A 216 -3.29 -4.91 9.05
N ILE A 217 -4.38 -5.54 8.58
CA ILE A 217 -5.56 -4.83 8.04
C ILE A 217 -6.18 -3.97 9.15
N ILE A 218 -6.46 -4.58 10.30
CA ILE A 218 -7.08 -3.89 11.43
C ILE A 218 -6.21 -2.73 11.91
N LEU A 219 -4.90 -2.96 12.03
CA LEU A 219 -3.97 -1.93 12.47
C LEU A 219 -3.88 -0.76 11.47
N ILE A 220 -3.88 -1.02 10.16
CA ILE A 220 -3.92 0.03 9.14
C ILE A 220 -5.21 0.85 9.28
N SER A 221 -6.36 0.18 9.39
CA SER A 221 -7.67 0.85 9.53
C SER A 221 -7.78 1.65 10.82
N LEU A 222 -7.23 1.15 11.93
CA LEU A 222 -7.20 1.87 13.20
C LEU A 222 -6.32 3.13 13.11
N ILE A 223 -5.11 3.02 12.54
CA ILE A 223 -4.21 4.16 12.37
C ILE A 223 -4.80 5.20 11.41
N GLU A 224 -5.39 4.76 10.29
CA GLU A 224 -6.13 5.62 9.37
C GLU A 224 -7.24 6.36 10.10
N GLY A 225 -8.06 5.65 10.88
CA GLY A 225 -9.13 6.21 11.69
C GLY A 225 -8.66 7.29 12.66
N ILE A 226 -7.56 7.04 13.38
CA ILE A 226 -6.94 8.04 14.27
C ILE A 226 -6.53 9.29 13.51
N PHE A 227 -5.95 9.15 12.32
CA PHE A 227 -5.60 10.31 11.49
C PHE A 227 -6.83 11.12 11.06
N LEU A 228 -7.95 10.45 10.76
CA LEU A 228 -9.17 11.13 10.29
C LEU A 228 -9.92 11.81 11.44
N ASP A 229 -10.07 11.13 12.59
CA ASP A 229 -10.96 11.58 13.66
C ASP A 229 -10.23 12.36 14.75
N ALA A 230 -8.95 12.06 14.99
CA ALA A 230 -8.17 12.63 16.09
C ALA A 230 -6.96 13.44 15.60
N PHE A 231 -7.02 13.97 14.38
CA PHE A 231 -5.89 14.67 13.76
C PHE A 231 -5.31 15.79 14.63
N ASP A 232 -6.17 16.56 15.28
CA ASP A 232 -5.80 17.74 16.05
C ASP A 232 -5.08 17.41 17.36
N PHE A 233 -5.20 16.17 17.84
CA PHE A 233 -4.49 15.67 19.02
C PHE A 233 -3.08 15.16 18.69
N ILE A 234 -2.71 15.07 17.42
CA ILE A 234 -1.39 14.59 16.99
C ILE A 234 -0.39 15.75 17.08
N THR A 235 0.71 15.57 17.82
CA THR A 235 1.70 16.66 18.04
C THR A 235 2.51 16.97 16.78
N CYS A 236 2.79 15.98 15.93
CA CYS A 236 3.56 16.14 14.70
C CYS A 236 2.91 15.41 13.50
N PRO A 237 1.71 15.82 13.06
CA PRO A 237 0.92 15.04 12.11
C PRO A 237 1.60 14.91 10.74
N LYS A 238 2.37 15.92 10.32
CA LYS A 238 3.19 15.86 9.07
C LYS A 238 4.28 14.79 9.14
N LYS A 239 4.93 14.62 10.30
CA LYS A 239 5.98 13.61 10.49
C LYS A 239 5.36 12.21 10.52
N GLN A 240 4.29 12.03 11.30
CA GLN A 240 3.62 10.74 11.45
C GLN A 240 2.95 10.30 10.14
N SER A 241 2.23 11.19 9.45
CA SER A 241 1.62 10.88 8.14
C SER A 241 2.67 10.51 7.09
N LYS A 242 3.82 11.19 7.04
CA LYS A 242 4.93 10.83 6.14
C LYS A 242 5.51 9.46 6.46
N TYR A 243 5.61 9.10 7.73
CA TYR A 243 6.08 7.78 8.14
C TYR A 243 5.04 6.70 7.77
N PHE A 244 3.77 6.93 8.08
CA PHE A 244 2.68 6.02 7.74
C PHE A 244 2.59 5.81 6.22
N TRP A 245 2.62 6.89 5.45
CA TRP A 245 2.67 6.88 3.99
C TRP A 245 3.77 5.96 3.45
N LYS A 246 4.99 6.07 3.99
CA LYS A 246 6.10 5.19 3.58
C LYS A 246 5.83 3.72 3.90
N GLN A 247 5.18 3.40 5.02
CA GLN A 247 4.83 2.02 5.34
C GLN A 247 3.75 1.49 4.40
N LEU A 248 2.72 2.29 4.12
CA LEU A 248 1.67 1.93 3.15
C LEU A 248 2.26 1.66 1.75
N LEU A 249 3.17 2.51 1.28
CA LEU A 249 3.84 2.30 -0.01
C LEU A 249 4.65 1.00 -0.06
N LYS A 250 5.29 0.59 1.04
CA LYS A 250 6.00 -0.71 1.10
C LYS A 250 5.03 -1.88 0.98
N ILE A 251 3.86 -1.80 1.61
CA ILE A 251 2.83 -2.83 1.53
C ILE A 251 2.26 -2.91 0.11
N ILE A 252 1.93 -1.76 -0.49
CA ILE A 252 1.38 -1.68 -1.85
C ILE A 252 2.39 -2.19 -2.89
N GLY A 253 3.67 -1.85 -2.71
CA GLY A 253 4.76 -2.28 -3.60
C GLY A 253 5.22 -3.73 -3.43
N ASP A 254 4.71 -4.46 -2.43
CA ASP A 254 5.07 -5.85 -2.22
C ASP A 254 4.33 -6.76 -3.22
N LYS A 255 5.07 -7.24 -4.22
CA LYS A 255 4.55 -8.14 -5.25
C LYS A 255 3.98 -9.45 -4.68
N ASN A 256 4.58 -9.99 -3.63
CA ASN A 256 4.10 -11.23 -3.02
C ASN A 256 2.77 -11.03 -2.30
N LEU A 257 2.59 -9.88 -1.63
CA LEU A 257 1.31 -9.54 -1.02
C LEU A 257 0.25 -9.27 -2.07
N SER A 258 0.57 -8.55 -3.14
CA SER A 258 -0.38 -8.30 -4.22
C SER A 258 -0.96 -9.59 -4.82
N LEU A 259 -0.20 -10.68 -4.84
CA LEU A 259 -0.65 -11.99 -5.32
C LEU A 259 -1.37 -12.83 -4.26
N LYS A 260 -0.89 -12.80 -3.01
CA LYS A 260 -1.29 -13.76 -1.96
C LYS A 260 -2.26 -13.19 -0.91
N ALA A 261 -2.36 -11.86 -0.81
CA ALA A 261 -3.20 -11.13 0.15
C ALA A 261 -3.62 -9.76 -0.45
N PRO A 262 -4.39 -9.76 -1.55
CA PRO A 262 -4.77 -8.54 -2.27
C PRO A 262 -5.65 -7.59 -1.44
N ASP A 263 -6.36 -8.13 -0.46
CA ASP A 263 -7.13 -7.44 0.56
C ASP A 263 -6.26 -6.50 1.41
N VAL A 264 -5.08 -6.97 1.87
CA VAL A 264 -4.14 -6.13 2.63
C VAL A 264 -3.64 -4.95 1.78
N VAL A 265 -3.28 -5.22 0.52
CA VAL A 265 -2.83 -4.19 -0.44
C VAL A 265 -3.94 -3.18 -0.72
N THR A 266 -5.17 -3.65 -0.86
CA THR A 266 -6.34 -2.80 -1.10
C THR A 266 -6.60 -1.87 0.09
N VAL A 267 -6.59 -2.39 1.31
CA VAL A 267 -6.76 -1.56 2.52
C VAL A 267 -5.60 -0.56 2.67
N ALA A 268 -4.36 -0.97 2.39
CA ALA A 268 -3.24 -0.05 2.41
C ALA A 268 -3.38 1.09 1.38
N PHE A 269 -3.91 0.79 0.18
CA PHE A 269 -4.21 1.81 -0.84
C PHE A 269 -5.34 2.75 -0.40
N LEU A 270 -6.42 2.23 0.18
CA LEU A 270 -7.52 3.05 0.69
C LEU A 270 -7.03 4.00 1.78
N ALA A 271 -6.26 3.48 2.75
CA ALA A 271 -5.63 4.30 3.78
C ALA A 271 -4.68 5.35 3.16
N ALA A 272 -3.89 4.98 2.15
CA ALA A 272 -3.03 5.94 1.45
C ALA A 272 -3.87 7.05 0.81
N LYS A 273 -4.97 6.72 0.11
CA LYS A 273 -5.87 7.70 -0.48
C LYS A 273 -6.46 8.65 0.57
N SER A 274 -6.94 8.13 1.71
CA SER A 274 -7.48 8.93 2.81
C SER A 274 -6.44 9.88 3.40
N ILE A 275 -5.25 9.36 3.70
CA ILE A 275 -4.13 10.16 4.23
C ILE A 275 -3.68 11.21 3.22
N TYR A 276 -3.63 10.89 1.93
CA TYR A 276 -3.34 11.85 0.88
C TYR A 276 -4.34 13.00 0.91
N ASN A 277 -5.65 12.70 0.85
CA ASN A 277 -6.71 13.70 0.86
C ASN A 277 -6.68 14.60 2.10
N LEU A 278 -6.48 14.01 3.27
CA LEU A 278 -6.34 14.72 4.54
C LEU A 278 -5.14 15.68 4.54
N MET A 279 -4.02 15.26 3.94
CA MET A 279 -2.77 16.01 3.95
C MET A 279 -2.64 17.00 2.79
N ILE A 280 -3.38 16.86 1.68
CA ILE A 280 -3.31 17.76 0.51
C ILE A 280 -3.36 19.25 0.93
N PRO A 281 -4.34 19.73 1.73
CA PRO A 281 -4.42 21.15 2.08
C PRO A 281 -3.18 21.63 2.85
N LYS A 282 -2.51 20.71 3.55
CA LYS A 282 -1.41 20.97 4.49
C LYS A 282 -0.01 20.75 3.87
N LEU A 283 0.06 20.15 2.68
CA LEU A 283 1.29 19.86 1.95
C LEU A 283 1.59 20.94 0.90
N ALA A 284 2.87 21.27 0.75
CA ALA A 284 3.30 22.11 -0.37
C ALA A 284 3.16 21.37 -1.70
N LYS A 285 2.96 22.12 -2.79
CA LYS A 285 2.61 21.59 -4.11
C LYS A 285 3.56 20.49 -4.61
N GLN A 286 4.87 20.64 -4.40
CA GLN A 286 5.86 19.66 -4.83
C GLN A 286 5.65 18.30 -4.14
N TYR A 287 5.43 18.31 -2.82
CA TYR A 287 5.19 17.09 -2.05
C TYR A 287 3.91 16.36 -2.49
N ARG A 288 2.86 17.10 -2.90
CA ARG A 288 1.62 16.49 -3.42
C ARG A 288 1.87 15.67 -4.69
N ILE A 289 2.73 16.18 -5.57
CA ILE A 289 3.12 15.49 -6.82
C ILE A 289 4.06 14.32 -6.49
N ASP A 290 5.02 14.52 -5.58
CA ASP A 290 5.98 13.48 -5.21
C ASP A 290 5.30 12.26 -4.57
N TRP A 291 4.30 12.47 -3.70
CA TRP A 291 3.53 11.38 -3.11
C TRP A 291 2.78 10.59 -4.18
N ILE A 292 2.10 11.27 -5.09
CA ILE A 292 1.39 10.60 -6.19
C ILE A 292 2.33 9.84 -7.11
N ASN A 293 3.49 10.40 -7.44
CA ASN A 293 4.50 9.69 -8.23
C ASN A 293 5.01 8.45 -7.49
N GLN A 294 5.29 8.54 -6.18
CA GLN A 294 5.70 7.37 -5.39
C GLN A 294 4.60 6.29 -5.37
N LEU A 295 3.34 6.69 -5.23
CA LEU A 295 2.20 5.78 -5.26
C LEU A 295 2.07 5.08 -6.62
N PHE A 296 2.20 5.83 -7.72
CA PHE A 296 2.22 5.26 -9.07
C PHE A 296 3.38 4.28 -9.26
N GLU A 297 4.59 4.65 -8.82
CA GLU A 297 5.79 3.82 -8.97
C GLU A 297 5.66 2.47 -8.26
N VAL A 298 5.12 2.44 -7.04
CA VAL A 298 4.95 1.18 -6.29
C VAL A 298 3.76 0.35 -6.77
N SER A 299 2.79 0.96 -7.45
CA SER A 299 1.56 0.29 -7.91
C SER A 299 1.60 -0.10 -9.38
N LYS A 300 2.76 -0.11 -10.03
CA LYS A 300 2.90 -0.58 -11.42
C LYS A 300 2.41 -2.02 -11.57
N ASN A 301 1.91 -2.36 -12.77
CA ASN A 301 1.46 -3.72 -13.07
C ASN A 301 2.57 -4.75 -12.75
N PRO A 302 2.25 -5.88 -12.09
CA PRO A 302 0.93 -6.50 -11.90
C PRO A 302 0.23 -6.18 -10.55
N CYS A 303 0.44 -5.01 -9.95
CA CYS A 303 -0.19 -4.65 -8.67
C CYS A 303 -1.72 -4.60 -8.76
N VAL A 304 -2.43 -5.20 -7.80
CA VAL A 304 -3.90 -5.29 -7.78
C VAL A 304 -4.64 -3.94 -7.67
N VAL A 305 -3.94 -2.90 -7.22
CA VAL A 305 -4.49 -1.54 -7.11
C VAL A 305 -4.04 -0.60 -8.24
N HIS A 306 -3.38 -1.10 -9.28
CA HIS A 306 -2.81 -0.27 -10.36
C HIS A 306 -3.86 0.65 -10.99
N ASN A 307 -4.99 0.08 -11.41
CA ASN A 307 -6.08 0.82 -12.05
C ASN A 307 -6.74 1.82 -11.11
N GLN A 308 -6.85 1.49 -9.83
CA GLN A 308 -7.42 2.36 -8.80
C GLN A 308 -6.49 3.56 -8.53
N VAL A 309 -5.17 3.35 -8.56
CA VAL A 309 -4.19 4.44 -8.48
C VAL A 309 -4.28 5.35 -9.69
N LEU A 310 -4.33 4.80 -10.91
CA LEU A 310 -4.52 5.62 -12.12
C LEU A 310 -5.81 6.43 -12.05
N LYS A 311 -6.92 5.79 -11.68
CA LYS A 311 -8.20 6.46 -11.46
C LYS A 311 -8.08 7.64 -10.50
N LEU A 312 -7.43 7.44 -9.34
CA LEU A 312 -7.17 8.50 -8.37
C LEU A 312 -6.35 9.65 -8.97
N ILE A 313 -5.28 9.36 -9.71
CA ILE A 313 -4.42 10.39 -10.32
C ILE A 313 -5.23 11.31 -11.23
N PHE A 314 -6.11 10.73 -12.05
CA PHE A 314 -6.96 11.50 -12.96
C PHE A 314 -8.09 12.25 -12.23
N GLU A 315 -8.70 11.65 -11.20
CA GLU A 315 -9.73 12.31 -10.38
C GLU A 315 -9.20 13.55 -9.66
N LEU A 316 -7.95 13.51 -9.19
CA LEU A 316 -7.34 14.63 -8.46
C LEU A 316 -7.07 15.87 -9.33
N ASN A 317 -7.07 15.73 -10.66
CA ASN A 317 -6.80 16.80 -11.64
C ASN A 317 -5.67 17.76 -11.22
N ILE A 318 -4.53 17.20 -10.81
CA ILE A 318 -3.47 17.96 -10.13
C ILE A 318 -2.88 19.03 -11.08
N PRO A 319 -2.94 20.34 -10.73
CA PRO A 319 -2.45 21.39 -11.60
C PRO A 319 -0.95 21.29 -11.84
N LYS A 320 -0.52 21.32 -13.11
CA LYS A 320 0.89 21.15 -13.55
C LYS A 320 1.46 19.74 -13.35
N TYR A 321 0.64 18.72 -13.08
CA TYR A 321 1.09 17.34 -13.10
C TYR A 321 1.60 16.96 -14.50
N ARG A 322 2.70 16.21 -14.55
CA ARG A 322 3.37 15.85 -15.81
C ARG A 322 2.71 14.61 -16.42
N TYR A 323 1.47 14.73 -16.91
CA TYR A 323 0.73 13.63 -17.55
C TYR A 323 1.48 13.00 -18.74
N MET A 324 2.34 13.74 -19.43
CA MET A 324 3.20 13.19 -20.46
C MET A 324 4.27 12.24 -19.90
N THR A 325 4.79 12.48 -18.69
CA THR A 325 5.68 11.53 -18.01
C THR A 325 4.92 10.26 -17.66
N LEU A 326 3.73 10.39 -17.08
CA LEU A 326 2.84 9.26 -16.80
C LEU A 326 2.54 8.43 -18.06
N CYS A 327 2.15 9.09 -19.15
CA CYS A 327 1.91 8.44 -20.43
C CYS A 327 3.16 7.67 -20.94
N LYS A 328 4.36 8.27 -20.85
CA LYS A 328 5.61 7.57 -21.18
C LYS A 328 5.83 6.33 -20.31
N ASP A 329 5.59 6.44 -19.01
CA ASP A 329 5.80 5.33 -18.10
C ASP A 329 4.77 4.21 -18.30
N LEU A 330 3.52 4.54 -18.67
CA LEU A 330 2.52 3.56 -19.08
C LEU A 330 2.92 2.83 -20.36
N THR A 331 3.35 3.56 -21.40
CA THR A 331 3.81 2.92 -22.65
C THR A 331 5.02 2.01 -22.47
N LYS A 332 5.92 2.33 -21.52
CA LYS A 332 7.09 1.52 -21.20
C LYS A 332 6.77 0.26 -20.39
N GLN A 333 5.71 0.29 -19.57
CA GLN A 333 5.25 -0.89 -18.82
C GLN A 333 4.73 -1.99 -19.73
N GLY A 334 4.33 -1.64 -20.96
CA GLY A 334 3.67 -2.54 -21.88
C GLY A 334 2.17 -2.58 -21.64
N ILE A 335 1.46 -3.28 -22.52
CA ILE A 335 0.00 -3.39 -22.50
C ILE A 335 -0.36 -4.82 -22.14
N SER A 336 -1.06 -4.97 -21.02
CA SER A 336 -1.59 -6.25 -20.55
C SER A 336 -3.11 -6.31 -20.71
N SER A 337 -3.78 -5.16 -20.81
CA SER A 337 -5.24 -5.05 -20.90
C SER A 337 -5.69 -3.86 -21.77
N VAL A 338 -6.96 -3.87 -22.20
CA VAL A 338 -7.58 -2.73 -22.89
C VAL A 338 -7.53 -1.46 -22.02
N SER A 339 -7.72 -1.60 -20.70
CA SER A 339 -7.69 -0.48 -19.77
C SER A 339 -6.35 0.27 -19.78
N ASP A 340 -5.22 -0.41 -20.04
CA ASP A 340 -3.92 0.26 -20.14
C ASP A 340 -3.90 1.27 -21.31
N LEU A 341 -4.55 0.93 -22.43
CA LEU A 341 -4.69 1.83 -23.58
C LEU A 341 -5.60 3.01 -23.27
N GLU A 342 -6.72 2.75 -22.59
CA GLU A 342 -7.65 3.80 -22.14
C GLU A 342 -6.96 4.81 -21.23
N TRP A 343 -6.11 4.35 -20.30
CA TRP A 343 -5.33 5.24 -19.44
C TRP A 343 -4.27 6.03 -20.20
N ILE A 344 -3.62 5.43 -21.20
CA ILE A 344 -2.67 6.15 -22.08
C ILE A 344 -3.39 7.28 -22.81
N ILE A 345 -4.60 7.05 -23.33
CA ILE A 345 -5.39 8.07 -24.01
C ILE A 345 -5.85 9.13 -23.05
N LYS A 346 -6.40 8.73 -21.90
CA LYS A 346 -6.82 9.68 -20.87
C LYS A 346 -5.66 10.60 -20.45
N ALA A 347 -4.45 10.06 -20.30
CA ALA A 347 -3.24 10.84 -20.06
C ALA A 347 -2.98 11.86 -21.19
N MET A 348 -3.07 11.43 -22.45
CA MET A 348 -2.88 12.27 -23.62
C MET A 348 -3.97 13.33 -23.82
N MET A 349 -5.17 13.10 -23.31
CA MET A 349 -6.32 13.97 -23.51
C MET A 349 -6.46 15.04 -22.43
N MET A 350 -5.58 15.05 -21.41
CA MET A 350 -5.60 16.10 -20.37
C MET A 350 -5.34 17.50 -20.97
N PRO A 351 -6.08 18.54 -20.53
CA PRO A 351 -6.09 19.88 -21.17
C PRO A 351 -4.73 20.59 -21.18
N ASN A 352 -3.84 20.29 -20.23
CA ASN A 352 -2.54 20.94 -20.08
C ASN A 352 -1.35 20.08 -20.54
N ILE A 353 -1.58 19.07 -21.38
CA ILE A 353 -0.50 18.20 -21.82
C ILE A 353 0.47 18.93 -22.76
N LYS A 354 1.76 18.83 -22.46
CA LYS A 354 2.82 19.28 -23.37
C LYS A 354 3.26 18.09 -24.23
N LYS A 355 3.25 18.27 -25.56
CA LYS A 355 3.75 17.29 -26.54
C LYS A 355 2.97 15.95 -26.52
N PRO A 356 1.65 15.94 -26.75
CA PRO A 356 0.81 14.72 -26.72
C PRO A 356 1.22 13.68 -27.78
N TYR A 357 1.96 14.10 -28.81
CA TYR A 357 2.32 13.24 -29.93
C TYR A 357 3.07 11.97 -29.52
N PHE A 358 3.77 11.90 -28.38
CA PHE A 358 4.51 10.67 -28.02
C PHE A 358 3.57 9.47 -27.81
N GLY A 359 2.45 9.65 -27.11
CA GLY A 359 1.50 8.56 -26.95
C GLY A 359 0.73 8.26 -28.26
N ILE A 360 0.52 9.28 -29.11
CA ILE A 360 -0.05 9.09 -30.46
C ILE A 360 0.90 8.25 -31.31
N LYS A 361 2.21 8.56 -31.30
CA LYS A 361 3.25 7.77 -31.98
C LYS A 361 3.23 6.32 -31.52
N PHE A 362 3.13 6.10 -30.21
CA PHE A 362 3.02 4.78 -29.63
C PHE A 362 1.78 4.03 -30.16
N LEU A 363 0.60 4.66 -30.15
CA LEU A 363 -0.63 4.07 -30.67
C LEU A 363 -0.57 3.75 -32.17
N PHE A 364 0.05 4.60 -33.00
CA PHE A 364 0.28 4.32 -34.42
C PHE A 364 1.15 3.08 -34.63
N VAL A 365 2.27 2.99 -33.90
CA VAL A 365 3.14 1.83 -33.97
C VAL A 365 2.40 0.59 -33.48
N LEU A 366 1.65 0.69 -32.39
CA LEU A 366 0.86 -0.42 -31.86
C LEU A 366 -0.22 -0.89 -32.85
N ALA A 367 -0.99 0.04 -33.42
CA ALA A 367 -1.99 -0.19 -34.46
C ALA A 367 -1.42 -0.94 -35.67
N ALA A 368 -0.20 -0.59 -36.11
CA ALA A 368 0.42 -1.16 -37.28
C ALA A 368 1.28 -2.42 -37.02
N CYS A 369 1.59 -2.75 -35.76
CA CYS A 369 2.60 -3.78 -35.45
C CYS A 369 2.11 -4.85 -34.48
N ASP A 370 1.18 -4.55 -33.58
CA ASP A 370 0.75 -5.48 -32.53
C ASP A 370 -0.47 -6.31 -32.95
N LYS A 371 -0.34 -7.64 -32.88
CA LYS A 371 -1.37 -8.56 -33.35
C LYS A 371 -2.66 -8.54 -32.53
N LEU A 372 -2.57 -8.22 -31.24
CA LEU A 372 -3.68 -8.28 -30.28
C LEU A 372 -4.35 -6.92 -30.16
N TRP A 373 -3.54 -5.87 -30.04
CA TRP A 373 -4.03 -4.53 -29.70
C TRP A 373 -4.28 -3.64 -30.92
N SER A 374 -4.02 -4.11 -32.13
CA SER A 374 -4.06 -3.29 -33.34
C SER A 374 -5.40 -2.60 -33.61
N SER A 375 -6.50 -3.35 -33.59
CA SER A 375 -7.83 -2.78 -33.87
C SER A 375 -8.25 -1.80 -32.77
N THR A 376 -8.06 -2.18 -31.51
CA THR A 376 -8.33 -1.30 -30.36
C THR A 376 -7.53 -0.01 -30.44
N ALA A 377 -6.22 -0.10 -30.69
CA ALA A 377 -5.34 1.06 -30.84
C ALA A 377 -5.75 1.96 -32.02
N THR A 378 -6.20 1.35 -33.12
CA THR A 378 -6.69 2.08 -34.31
C THR A 378 -7.92 2.92 -33.96
N ASN A 379 -8.93 2.31 -33.34
CA ASN A 379 -10.16 3.02 -32.96
C ASN A 379 -9.89 4.13 -31.94
N LEU A 380 -8.95 3.87 -31.02
CA LEU A 380 -8.56 4.81 -29.99
C LEU A 380 -7.69 5.98 -30.47
N LEU A 381 -7.17 5.94 -31.71
CA LEU A 381 -6.45 7.07 -32.32
C LEU A 381 -7.37 8.20 -32.79
N VAL A 382 -8.65 7.91 -33.03
CA VAL A 382 -9.59 8.84 -33.66
C VAL A 382 -9.72 10.14 -32.86
N GLU A 383 -10.04 10.04 -31.57
CA GLU A 383 -10.27 11.21 -30.73
C GLU A 383 -9.01 12.07 -30.51
N PRO A 384 -7.82 11.51 -30.19
CA PRO A 384 -6.58 12.28 -30.14
C PRO A 384 -6.24 12.99 -31.46
N LEU A 385 -6.46 12.33 -32.60
CA LEU A 385 -6.15 12.92 -33.90
C LEU A 385 -7.06 14.12 -34.22
N ILE A 386 -8.37 14.00 -33.96
CA ILE A 386 -9.31 15.12 -34.13
C ILE A 386 -8.89 16.31 -33.25
N LYS A 387 -8.57 16.06 -31.98
CA LYS A 387 -8.17 17.09 -31.02
C LYS A 387 -6.88 17.80 -31.41
N TYR A 388 -5.89 17.05 -31.91
CA TYR A 388 -4.54 17.56 -32.18
C TYR A 388 -4.23 17.74 -33.67
N LYS A 389 -5.24 17.78 -34.54
CA LYS A 389 -5.09 17.87 -36.01
C LYS A 389 -4.32 19.10 -36.53
N ASN A 390 -4.25 20.16 -35.72
CA ASN A 390 -3.57 21.41 -36.05
C ASN A 390 -2.15 21.48 -35.46
N LEU A 391 -1.61 20.39 -34.89
CA LEU A 391 -0.29 20.38 -34.28
C LEU A 391 0.77 20.01 -35.33
N ASP A 392 1.50 20.99 -35.88
CA ASP A 392 2.44 20.76 -36.99
C ASP A 392 3.45 19.61 -36.77
N PRO A 393 4.10 19.47 -35.59
CA PRO A 393 5.01 18.35 -35.35
C PRO A 393 4.32 16.98 -35.47
N LEU A 394 3.03 16.89 -35.14
CA LEU A 394 2.26 15.68 -35.31
C LEU A 394 1.97 15.44 -36.79
N ASN A 395 1.55 16.46 -37.53
CA ASN A 395 1.21 16.38 -38.95
C ASN A 395 2.41 15.88 -39.78
N VAL A 396 3.61 16.44 -39.53
CA VAL A 396 4.86 16.02 -40.17
C VAL A 396 5.16 14.55 -39.86
N TRP A 397 5.09 14.15 -38.60
CA TRP A 397 5.43 12.77 -38.21
C TRP A 397 4.43 11.75 -38.76
N VAL A 398 3.12 12.03 -38.70
CA VAL A 398 2.08 11.14 -39.22
C VAL A 398 2.21 11.00 -40.74
N THR A 399 2.50 12.09 -41.46
CA THR A 399 2.75 12.04 -42.91
C THR A 399 3.91 11.10 -43.26
N ILE A 400 5.02 11.20 -42.51
CA ILE A 400 6.18 10.31 -42.67
C ILE A 400 5.82 8.86 -42.34
N PHE A 401 5.04 8.65 -41.29
CA PHE A 401 4.56 7.32 -40.88
C PHE A 401 3.70 6.69 -41.98
N ILE A 402 2.69 7.41 -42.51
CA ILE A 402 1.82 6.96 -43.59
C ILE A 402 2.63 6.58 -44.83
N ARG A 403 3.56 7.44 -45.26
CA ARG A 403 4.49 7.14 -46.38
C ARG A 403 5.21 5.81 -46.17
N ARG A 404 5.84 5.62 -45.00
CA ARG A 404 6.58 4.39 -44.68
C ARG A 404 5.68 3.17 -44.58
N ALA A 405 4.46 3.33 -44.07
CA ALA A 405 3.48 2.26 -44.01
C ALA A 405 3.04 1.81 -45.42
N PHE A 406 2.87 2.72 -46.38
CA PHE A 406 2.66 2.35 -47.78
C PHE A 406 3.88 1.67 -48.43
N ILE A 407 5.10 2.13 -48.16
CA ILE A 407 6.33 1.44 -48.59
C ILE A 407 6.34 0.01 -48.04
N PHE A 408 6.02 -0.15 -46.75
CA PHE A 408 5.94 -1.46 -46.11
C PHE A 408 4.93 -2.36 -46.83
N ILE A 409 3.71 -1.87 -47.11
CA ILE A 409 2.69 -2.63 -47.84
C ILE A 409 3.23 -3.07 -49.21
N ALA A 410 3.75 -2.15 -50.02
CA ALA A 410 4.21 -2.45 -51.37
C ALA A 410 5.37 -3.48 -51.39
N VAL A 411 6.42 -3.25 -50.59
CA VAL A 411 7.58 -4.14 -50.53
C VAL A 411 7.18 -5.53 -50.02
N THR A 412 6.31 -5.61 -49.03
CA THR A 412 5.90 -6.90 -48.46
C THR A 412 4.91 -7.66 -49.36
N ILE A 413 4.16 -6.97 -50.23
CA ILE A 413 3.41 -7.61 -51.33
C ILE A 413 4.37 -8.21 -52.35
N ILE A 414 5.35 -7.44 -52.84
CA ILE A 414 6.37 -7.90 -53.79
C ILE A 414 7.10 -9.14 -53.26
N ARG A 415 7.43 -9.13 -51.96
CA ARG A 415 8.10 -10.25 -51.27
C ARG A 415 7.17 -11.37 -50.80
N LYS A 416 5.85 -11.21 -50.91
CA LYS A 416 4.85 -12.15 -50.40
C LYS A 416 4.99 -12.46 -48.89
N GLN A 417 5.31 -11.47 -48.06
CA GLN A 417 5.53 -11.61 -46.61
C GLN A 417 4.57 -10.75 -45.76
N TYR A 418 4.35 -11.09 -44.48
CA TYR A 418 3.63 -10.24 -43.50
C TYR A 418 2.17 -9.87 -43.84
N THR A 419 1.41 -10.75 -44.49
CA THR A 419 0.02 -10.51 -44.90
C THR A 419 -0.87 -9.93 -43.78
N ARG A 420 -0.84 -10.53 -42.57
CA ARG A 420 -1.63 -10.03 -41.44
C ARG A 420 -1.31 -8.58 -41.06
N ARG A 421 -0.02 -8.21 -41.07
CA ARG A 421 0.40 -6.84 -40.73
C ARG A 421 0.00 -5.84 -41.79
N ARG A 422 -0.01 -6.25 -43.07
CA ARG A 422 -0.59 -5.42 -44.14
C ARG A 422 -2.06 -5.13 -43.87
N MET A 423 -2.86 -6.17 -43.56
CA MET A 423 -4.29 -5.99 -43.26
C MET A 423 -4.51 -5.05 -42.06
N MET A 424 -3.68 -5.14 -41.03
CA MET A 424 -3.73 -4.22 -39.88
C MET A 424 -3.46 -2.76 -40.29
N ILE A 425 -2.48 -2.52 -41.16
CA ILE A 425 -2.16 -1.17 -41.67
C ILE A 425 -3.28 -0.66 -42.59
N VAL A 426 -3.85 -1.54 -43.43
CA VAL A 426 -5.00 -1.20 -44.28
C VAL A 426 -6.18 -0.78 -43.43
N HIS A 427 -6.54 -1.57 -42.41
CA HIS A 427 -7.60 -1.20 -41.46
C HIS A 427 -7.32 0.12 -40.74
N LEU A 428 -6.07 0.37 -40.34
CA LEU A 428 -5.66 1.67 -39.79
C LEU A 428 -5.93 2.81 -40.79
N PHE A 429 -5.53 2.66 -42.05
CA PHE A 429 -5.80 3.66 -43.08
C PHE A 429 -7.28 3.84 -43.37
N GLU A 430 -8.07 2.77 -43.30
CA GLU A 430 -9.51 2.87 -43.46
C GLU A 430 -10.13 3.78 -42.42
N VAL A 431 -9.83 3.51 -41.15
CA VAL A 431 -10.31 4.33 -40.03
C VAL A 431 -9.79 5.76 -40.16
N LEU A 432 -8.50 5.96 -40.43
CA LEU A 432 -7.91 7.30 -40.58
C LEU A 432 -8.58 8.12 -41.69
N TYR A 433 -8.91 7.51 -42.82
CA TYR A 433 -9.56 8.18 -43.94
C TYR A 433 -10.99 8.62 -43.56
N GLN A 434 -11.70 7.78 -42.80
CA GLN A 434 -13.05 8.06 -42.31
C GLN A 434 -13.10 9.19 -41.26
N ILE A 435 -11.98 9.51 -40.58
CA ILE A 435 -11.93 10.65 -39.65
C ILE A 435 -12.20 11.98 -40.38
N GLY A 436 -11.88 12.07 -41.68
CA GLY A 436 -12.12 13.27 -42.48
C GLY A 436 -11.15 14.43 -42.15
N ILE A 437 -9.90 14.12 -41.78
CA ILE A 437 -8.86 15.13 -41.61
C ILE A 437 -8.17 15.35 -42.96
N ASP A 438 -8.37 16.52 -43.57
CA ASP A 438 -7.95 16.83 -44.95
C ASP A 438 -6.50 16.46 -45.27
N TRP A 439 -5.55 16.84 -44.41
CA TRP A 439 -4.13 16.56 -44.66
C TRP A 439 -3.79 15.06 -44.52
N ILE A 440 -4.51 14.31 -43.69
CA ILE A 440 -4.37 12.85 -43.59
C ILE A 440 -4.93 12.22 -44.86
N ASN A 441 -6.14 12.61 -45.27
CA ASN A 441 -6.81 12.08 -46.45
C ASN A 441 -5.99 12.36 -47.71
N SER A 442 -5.52 13.60 -47.89
CA SER A 442 -4.65 13.97 -49.01
C SER A 442 -3.34 13.16 -49.03
N THR A 443 -2.75 12.89 -47.86
CA THR A 443 -1.53 12.08 -47.75
C THR A 443 -1.80 10.62 -48.13
N ILE A 444 -2.90 10.05 -47.64
CA ILE A 444 -3.34 8.69 -47.97
C ILE A 444 -3.61 8.57 -49.47
N GLU A 445 -4.44 9.46 -50.03
CA GLU A 445 -4.78 9.52 -51.45
C GLU A 445 -3.54 9.61 -52.34
N LYS A 446 -2.59 10.49 -52.00
CA LYS A 446 -1.35 10.69 -52.75
C LYS A 446 -0.54 9.39 -52.87
N TYR A 447 -0.24 8.74 -51.74
CA TYR A 447 0.61 7.55 -51.73
C TYR A 447 -0.13 6.32 -52.24
N TYR A 448 -1.41 6.18 -51.92
CA TYR A 448 -2.25 5.09 -52.41
C TYR A 448 -2.41 5.13 -53.93
N SER A 449 -2.78 6.30 -54.50
CA SER A 449 -2.91 6.47 -55.95
C SER A 449 -1.60 6.20 -56.68
N THR A 450 -0.47 6.66 -56.12
CA THR A 450 0.85 6.41 -56.69
C THR A 450 1.16 4.91 -56.76
N LEU A 451 0.81 4.12 -55.73
CA LEU A 451 1.02 2.67 -55.74
C LEU A 451 0.16 1.93 -56.77
N LEU A 452 -1.10 2.36 -56.95
CA LEU A 452 -2.01 1.77 -57.92
C LEU A 452 -1.58 2.07 -59.36
N ILE A 453 -1.30 3.34 -59.67
CA ILE A 453 -0.90 3.77 -61.02
C ILE A 453 0.43 3.11 -61.44
N SER A 454 1.36 2.97 -60.49
CA SER A 454 2.63 2.26 -60.72
C SER A 454 2.50 0.73 -60.74
N ARG A 455 1.28 0.19 -60.59
CA ARG A 455 0.95 -1.25 -60.57
C ARG A 455 1.75 -2.05 -59.54
N LYS A 456 2.20 -1.41 -58.46
CA LYS A 456 2.95 -2.09 -57.37
C LYS A 456 2.03 -2.87 -56.45
N VAL A 457 0.76 -2.50 -56.39
CA VAL A 457 -0.27 -3.11 -55.56
C VAL A 457 -1.60 -3.18 -56.32
N GLN A 458 -2.48 -4.09 -55.91
CA GLN A 458 -3.87 -4.12 -56.37
C GLN A 458 -4.74 -3.18 -55.53
N ASN A 459 -5.98 -2.95 -55.95
CA ASN A 459 -6.94 -2.14 -55.19
C ASN A 459 -7.28 -2.80 -53.85
N PHE A 460 -6.82 -2.21 -52.74
CA PHE A 460 -7.10 -2.66 -51.37
C PHE A 460 -7.75 -1.60 -50.45
N LEU A 461 -8.02 -0.38 -50.95
CA LEU A 461 -8.69 0.70 -50.23
C LEU A 461 -9.73 1.35 -51.18
N PRO A 462 -10.83 0.66 -51.50
CA PRO A 462 -11.72 1.06 -52.58
C PRO A 462 -12.45 2.39 -52.33
N MET A 463 -12.54 2.82 -51.07
CA MET A 463 -13.18 4.08 -50.68
C MET A 463 -12.28 5.31 -50.84
N VAL A 464 -10.98 5.13 -51.08
CA VAL A 464 -10.04 6.24 -51.28
C VAL A 464 -10.01 6.60 -52.78
N PRO A 465 -10.30 7.85 -53.16
CA PRO A 465 -10.33 8.26 -54.56
C PRO A 465 -8.94 8.20 -55.18
N ILE A 466 -8.88 7.80 -56.44
CA ILE A 466 -7.64 7.68 -57.19
C ILE A 466 -7.36 9.01 -57.89
N THR A 467 -6.22 9.63 -57.57
CA THR A 467 -5.73 10.83 -58.23
C THR A 467 -4.65 10.48 -59.25
N MET A 468 -4.66 11.10 -60.43
CA MET A 468 -3.69 10.80 -61.51
C MET A 468 -2.26 11.30 -61.24
N LYS A 469 -1.97 11.85 -60.05
CA LYS A 469 -0.66 12.40 -59.69
C LYS A 469 0.23 11.31 -59.09
N THR A 470 1.37 11.04 -59.73
CA THR A 470 2.35 10.04 -59.26
C THR A 470 3.56 10.69 -58.59
N ASP A 471 3.92 10.25 -57.39
CA ASP A 471 5.17 10.62 -56.70
C ASP A 471 6.33 9.69 -57.17
N LYS A 472 7.06 10.09 -58.22
CA LYS A 472 8.18 9.30 -58.77
C LYS A 472 9.26 8.97 -57.73
N PRO A 473 9.73 9.92 -56.88
CA PRO A 473 10.69 9.62 -55.81
C PRO A 473 10.22 8.51 -54.87
N PHE A 474 8.95 8.49 -54.51
CA PHE A 474 8.36 7.45 -53.68
C PHE A 474 8.40 6.05 -54.33
N VAL A 475 8.08 5.95 -55.63
CA VAL A 475 8.16 4.67 -56.37
C VAL A 475 9.61 4.15 -56.43
N LEU A 476 10.57 5.04 -56.71
CA LEU A 476 12.00 4.68 -56.74
C LEU A 476 12.51 4.20 -55.37
N GLU A 477 12.01 4.79 -54.28
CA GLU A 477 12.32 4.36 -52.92
C GLU A 477 11.82 2.93 -52.65
N ILE A 478 10.59 2.59 -53.09
CA ILE A 478 10.04 1.23 -52.99
C ILE A 478 10.91 0.24 -53.75
N ASP A 479 11.27 0.55 -55.00
CA ASP A 479 12.08 -0.34 -55.84
C ASP A 479 13.49 -0.53 -55.30
N ARG A 480 14.05 0.51 -54.68
CA ARG A 480 15.32 0.41 -53.96
C ARG A 480 15.19 -0.51 -52.75
N ILE A 481 14.21 -0.27 -51.86
CA ILE A 481 14.03 -1.06 -50.64
C ILE A 481 13.67 -2.51 -50.96
N ALA A 482 12.85 -2.76 -51.98
CA ALA A 482 12.49 -4.09 -52.43
C ALA A 482 13.71 -4.93 -52.84
N ARG A 483 14.72 -4.31 -53.45
CA ARG A 483 15.99 -4.95 -53.83
C ARG A 483 16.98 -5.12 -52.68
N MET A 484 16.89 -4.30 -51.63
CA MET A 484 17.79 -4.40 -50.47
C MET A 484 17.33 -5.47 -49.49
N SER A 485 18.24 -6.22 -48.85
CA SER A 485 17.92 -7.21 -47.81
C SER A 485 17.50 -6.61 -46.45
N ILE A 486 16.69 -5.54 -46.45
CA ILE A 486 16.18 -4.89 -45.24
C ILE A 486 15.12 -5.79 -44.58
N GLU A 487 15.27 -6.01 -43.27
CA GLU A 487 14.28 -6.72 -42.46
C GLU A 487 13.03 -5.85 -42.25
N MET A 488 11.96 -6.14 -42.98
CA MET A 488 10.74 -5.33 -42.95
C MET A 488 10.04 -5.33 -41.58
N LYS A 489 10.26 -6.36 -40.75
CA LYS A 489 9.66 -6.48 -39.41
C LYS A 489 9.90 -5.24 -38.54
N ASN A 490 11.08 -4.64 -38.64
CA ASN A 490 11.48 -3.48 -37.81
C ASN A 490 11.31 -2.13 -38.54
N TYR A 491 10.87 -2.15 -39.80
CA TYR A 491 10.82 -0.96 -40.65
C TYR A 491 9.98 0.17 -40.05
N LEU A 492 8.79 -0.15 -39.52
CA LEU A 492 7.91 0.85 -38.90
C LEU A 492 8.30 1.26 -37.48
N HIS A 493 9.17 0.51 -36.79
CA HIS A 493 9.70 0.90 -35.47
C HIS A 493 10.79 1.96 -35.59
N SER A 494 11.49 2.03 -36.74
CA SER A 494 12.54 3.02 -37.02
C SER A 494 12.02 4.46 -37.22
N THR A 495 10.71 4.69 -37.12
CA THR A 495 10.10 6.04 -37.12
C THR A 495 10.17 6.70 -35.75
N ASN A 496 10.59 5.97 -34.71
CA ASN A 496 10.74 6.46 -33.34
C ASN A 496 12.07 7.18 -33.06
N THR A 497 13.06 7.10 -33.94
CA THR A 497 14.21 8.02 -33.84
C THR A 497 13.69 9.39 -34.19
N ASP A 498 13.63 10.28 -33.19
CA ASP A 498 13.22 11.67 -33.36
C ASP A 498 13.83 12.21 -34.64
N ALA A 499 12.98 12.70 -35.53
CA ALA A 499 13.41 13.44 -36.70
C ALA A 499 14.28 14.59 -36.17
N ARG A 500 15.60 14.37 -36.14
CA ARG A 500 16.56 15.46 -36.04
C ARG A 500 16.14 16.44 -37.11
N GLU A 501 15.94 17.68 -36.69
CA GLU A 501 15.79 18.87 -37.51
C GLU A 501 16.84 18.82 -38.64
N GLY A 502 16.44 18.24 -39.75
CA GLY A 502 17.21 18.15 -40.98
C GLY A 502 16.47 19.03 -41.95
N SER A 503 16.88 20.31 -41.98
CA SER A 503 16.52 21.23 -43.05
C SER A 503 16.66 20.51 -44.38
N VAL A 504 15.59 20.56 -45.17
CA VAL A 504 15.63 20.28 -46.60
C VAL A 504 16.71 21.19 -47.20
N ARG A 505 17.90 20.65 -47.44
CA ARG A 505 18.87 21.22 -48.39
C ARG A 505 18.71 20.43 -49.67
N GLU A 506 17.96 21.02 -50.58
CA GLU A 506 18.01 20.67 -52.00
C GLU A 506 19.39 21.00 -52.56
N ASN A 507 19.89 20.04 -53.36
CA ASN A 507 20.85 20.18 -54.45
C ASN A 507 22.26 20.73 -54.14
N ASN A 508 23.26 19.83 -54.19
CA ASN A 508 24.09 19.76 -55.39
C ASN A 508 24.92 18.47 -55.44
N ALA A 509 24.89 17.86 -56.63
CA ALA A 509 25.66 16.70 -57.00
C ALA A 509 27.17 16.97 -56.98
N LYS A 510 27.94 16.00 -56.50
CA LYS A 510 29.24 15.63 -57.06
C LYS A 510 29.51 14.15 -56.72
N CYS A 511 29.54 13.32 -57.77
CA CYS A 511 30.22 12.02 -57.81
C CYS A 511 31.70 12.21 -57.35
N SER A 512 32.44 11.24 -56.81
CA SER A 512 32.67 9.86 -57.28
C SER A 512 33.35 9.02 -56.14
N PRO A 513 34.03 7.86 -56.35
CA PRO A 513 33.60 6.57 -55.79
C PRO A 513 34.67 5.80 -54.96
N SER A 514 34.28 4.74 -54.24
CA SER A 514 35.04 3.48 -54.06
C SER A 514 34.27 2.57 -53.10
N MET A 515 33.77 1.43 -53.56
CA MET A 515 34.44 0.12 -53.71
C MET A 515 34.53 -0.69 -52.41
N ILE A 516 33.87 -1.85 -52.52
CA ILE A 516 33.74 -2.99 -51.62
C ILE A 516 35.10 -3.63 -51.31
N SER A 517 35.30 -4.04 -50.06
CA SER A 517 35.84 -5.34 -49.59
C SER A 517 36.32 -5.13 -48.13
N GLN A 518 36.25 -6.05 -47.17
CA GLN A 518 36.41 -7.49 -47.19
C GLN A 518 35.66 -8.13 -46.02
N ALA A 519 35.19 -9.36 -46.23
CA ALA A 519 35.01 -10.33 -45.15
C ALA A 519 36.33 -11.08 -44.95
N LYS A 520 36.80 -11.23 -43.71
CA LYS A 520 37.49 -12.44 -43.20
C LYS A 520 37.78 -12.35 -41.69
N ARG A 521 37.19 -13.32 -40.97
CA ARG A 521 37.68 -14.08 -39.81
C ARG A 521 39.06 -13.69 -39.23
N ASN A 522 39.15 -13.43 -37.92
CA ASN A 522 39.53 -14.41 -36.87
C ASN A 522 39.98 -13.73 -35.56
N ALA A 523 39.81 -14.50 -34.49
CA ALA A 523 40.59 -14.52 -33.24
C ALA A 523 40.32 -13.44 -32.16
N ASN A 524 39.86 -13.97 -31.02
CA ASN A 524 40.06 -13.40 -29.69
C ASN A 524 41.52 -12.97 -29.46
N PRO A 525 41.71 -11.89 -28.70
CA PRO A 525 42.50 -12.05 -27.48
C PRO A 525 41.83 -11.40 -26.26
N GLY A 526 41.98 -12.09 -25.13
CA GLY A 526 41.46 -11.67 -23.83
C GLY A 526 41.99 -10.31 -23.39
N ILE A 527 41.07 -9.46 -22.93
CA ILE A 527 41.41 -8.21 -22.27
C ILE A 527 41.29 -8.42 -20.77
N LYS A 528 42.46 -8.34 -20.12
CA LYS A 528 42.66 -8.20 -18.68
C LYS A 528 41.81 -7.04 -18.15
N VAL A 529 40.91 -7.33 -17.22
CA VAL A 529 40.20 -6.30 -16.45
C VAL A 529 41.14 -5.79 -15.36
N THR A 530 41.69 -4.61 -15.57
CA THR A 530 42.44 -3.84 -14.57
C THR A 530 41.45 -3.28 -13.55
N ILE A 531 41.58 -3.72 -12.30
CA ILE A 531 40.82 -3.22 -11.14
C ILE A 531 41.25 -1.77 -10.86
N PRO A 532 40.35 -0.77 -10.85
CA PRO A 532 40.70 0.57 -10.42
C PRO A 532 40.88 0.62 -8.89
N LYS A 533 42.11 0.97 -8.46
CA LYS A 533 42.44 1.29 -7.07
C LYS A 533 41.62 2.51 -6.60
N MET A 534 40.71 2.29 -5.65
CA MET A 534 40.10 3.39 -4.88
C MET A 534 41.15 3.98 -3.94
N LYS A 535 41.55 5.23 -4.20
CA LYS A 535 42.30 6.05 -3.25
C LYS A 535 41.37 6.45 -2.11
N GLY A 536 41.58 5.88 -0.93
CA GLY A 536 40.95 6.32 0.31
C GLY A 536 41.42 7.72 0.67
N LYS A 537 40.50 8.68 0.70
CA LYS A 537 40.69 9.96 1.38
C LYS A 537 40.37 9.73 2.86
N ILE A 538 41.43 9.67 3.67
CA ILE A 538 41.38 9.73 5.13
C ILE A 538 40.90 11.15 5.49
N ILE A 539 39.73 11.24 6.11
CA ILE A 539 39.23 12.48 6.73
C ILE A 539 39.71 12.45 8.19
N PRO A 540 40.43 13.47 8.67
CA PRO A 540 40.89 13.51 10.05
C PRO A 540 39.74 13.81 11.01
N VAL A 541 39.69 13.01 12.07
CA VAL A 541 38.83 13.16 13.25
C VAL A 541 39.31 14.36 14.07
N PRO A 542 38.48 15.36 14.38
CA PRO A 542 38.83 16.37 15.37
C PRO A 542 38.57 15.85 16.78
N SER A 543 39.64 15.92 17.57
CA SER A 543 39.71 15.63 19.01
C SER A 543 38.78 16.54 19.82
N ALA A 544 38.28 15.98 20.91
CA ALA A 544 37.47 16.63 21.93
C ALA A 544 38.17 17.82 22.58
N ALA A 545 37.48 18.95 22.65
CA ALA A 545 37.83 20.06 23.55
C ALA A 545 36.58 20.80 24.03
N SER A 546 36.42 20.81 25.35
CA SER A 546 35.90 21.89 26.19
C SER A 546 34.48 22.40 25.96
N ILE A 547 33.58 21.88 26.80
CA ILE A 547 32.27 22.44 27.12
C ILE A 547 32.46 23.78 27.85
N ARG A 548 32.02 24.89 27.26
CA ARG A 548 31.67 26.12 27.97
C ARG A 548 30.16 26.35 27.87
N PRO A 549 29.46 26.65 28.98
CA PRO A 549 28.03 26.90 28.96
C PRO A 549 27.70 28.28 28.36
N PRO A 550 26.57 28.42 27.66
CA PRO A 550 26.13 29.72 27.16
C PRO A 550 25.54 30.58 28.29
N VAL A 551 26.03 31.83 28.32
CA VAL A 551 25.57 32.93 29.16
C VAL A 551 24.09 33.24 28.86
N ARG A 552 23.26 33.31 29.91
CA ARG A 552 21.85 33.76 29.85
C ARG A 552 21.79 35.25 29.45
N PRO A 553 20.93 35.65 28.50
CA PRO A 553 20.52 37.04 28.38
C PRO A 553 19.47 37.39 29.46
N PRO A 554 19.42 38.65 29.92
CA PRO A 554 18.56 39.08 31.03
C PRO A 554 17.09 39.18 30.60
N SER A 555 16.23 38.72 31.49
CA SER A 555 14.77 38.86 31.44
C SER A 555 14.35 40.32 31.59
N LYS A 556 13.62 40.87 30.62
CA LYS A 556 12.86 42.14 30.77
C LYS A 556 11.53 41.86 31.49
N PRO A 557 11.04 42.81 32.32
CA PRO A 557 9.83 42.63 33.12
C PRO A 557 8.58 42.81 32.26
N ARG A 558 7.58 41.98 32.54
CA ARG A 558 6.25 41.98 31.89
C ARG A 558 5.32 42.84 32.74
N ASN A 559 5.06 44.06 32.31
CA ASN A 559 3.99 44.89 32.89
C ASN A 559 2.63 44.36 32.40
N GLN A 560 1.82 43.91 33.35
CA GLN A 560 0.37 43.78 33.21
C GLN A 560 -0.23 45.19 33.24
N GLN A 561 -1.01 45.52 32.22
CA GLN A 561 -2.02 46.56 32.32
C GLN A 561 -3.29 46.06 31.62
N ASP A 562 -4.28 45.75 32.45
CA ASP A 562 -5.67 45.68 32.09
C ASP A 562 -6.12 47.03 31.55
N ARG A 563 -6.87 47.02 30.43
CA ARG A 563 -8.10 47.82 30.30
C ARG A 563 -8.98 47.32 29.14
N PRO A 564 -10.31 47.47 29.27
CA PRO A 564 -11.30 46.79 28.44
C PRO A 564 -11.91 47.70 27.36
N LEU A 565 -12.85 47.10 26.62
CA LEU A 565 -13.89 47.68 25.74
C LEU A 565 -13.48 48.02 24.30
N SER A 566 -14.06 47.30 23.33
CA SER A 566 -15.15 47.91 22.56
C SER A 566 -15.99 46.86 21.84
N SER A 567 -17.28 46.95 22.11
CA SER A 567 -18.42 46.36 21.41
C SER A 567 -18.81 47.22 20.20
N ARG A 568 -18.99 46.59 19.03
CA ARG A 568 -19.85 46.95 17.87
C ARG A 568 -19.33 46.15 16.66
N ALA A 569 -20.10 45.61 15.74
CA ALA A 569 -21.52 45.30 15.62
C ALA A 569 -21.64 44.32 14.44
N ILE A 570 -22.52 43.31 14.57
CA ILE A 570 -23.53 42.88 13.60
C ILE A 570 -23.12 42.74 12.11
N ASN A 571 -23.16 41.50 11.59
CA ASN A 571 -24.11 41.19 10.51
C ASN A 571 -24.43 39.69 10.38
N LYS A 572 -25.73 39.43 10.23
CA LYS A 572 -26.46 38.15 10.16
C LYS A 572 -26.29 37.43 8.80
N CYS A 573 -26.44 36.09 8.81
CA CYS A 573 -27.41 35.26 8.03
C CYS A 573 -26.98 33.77 8.18
N ILE A 574 -27.72 32.84 8.82
CA ILE A 574 -29.05 32.23 8.56
C ILE A 574 -29.05 31.22 7.39
N PHE A 575 -29.21 29.93 7.76
CA PHE A 575 -29.78 28.75 7.04
C PHE A 575 -29.01 28.15 5.83
N VAL A 576 -29.06 26.85 5.47
CA VAL A 576 -30.03 25.74 5.67
C VAL A 576 -29.28 24.39 5.68
N SER A 577 -29.69 23.48 6.58
CA SER A 577 -29.46 22.04 6.52
C SER A 577 -30.53 21.34 5.67
N ARG A 578 -30.16 20.36 4.84
CA ARG A 578 -31.11 19.38 4.28
C ARG A 578 -30.70 17.97 4.69
N VAL A 579 -31.52 17.48 5.63
CA VAL A 579 -31.78 16.14 6.20
C VAL A 579 -30.67 15.10 6.13
#